data_AF-A0A821VHR0-F1
#
_entry.id   AF-A0A821VHR0-F1
#
_cell.length_a   1.000
_cell.length_b   1.000
_cell.length_c   1.000
_cell.angle_alpha   90.00
_cell.angle_beta   90.00
_cell.angle_gamma   90.00
#
_symmetry.space_group_name_H-M   'P 1'
#
loop_
_entity.id
_entity.type
_entity.pdbx_description
1 polymer ?
#
loop_
_entity_poly.entity_id
_entity_poly.type
_entity_poly.pdbx_seq_one_letter_code
_entity_poly.pdbx_strand_id
1 'polypeptide(L)'
;MREGSFGVRKLTSIIAAGAQAGTWTIEAICGGGSAHVELSVGSGPGATTPATPAAEQHSVELKFADSMRRRYKPGLPFVGRVEAVSTEKRVRVRVKLYDDETDIYSQDIDMSTGEGGFIVPTVMADAPFVNLQVRISYMKVFAVRNIFQQKLVFISMKIE
;
A
#
# COMPACT_ATOMS: atom_id res chain seq x y z
N MET A 1 -24.94 -14.16 -14.68
CA MET A 1 -23.98 -13.05 -14.60
C MET A 1 -23.48 -12.96 -13.18
N ARG A 2 -22.19 -13.22 -12.92
CA ARG A 2 -21.56 -12.97 -11.60
C ARG A 2 -20.59 -11.82 -11.78
N GLU A 3 -20.78 -10.80 -10.96
CA GLU A 3 -19.95 -9.61 -10.87
C GLU A 3 -18.54 -10.04 -10.41
N GLY A 4 -17.56 -9.93 -11.30
CA GLY A 4 -16.18 -10.34 -11.03
C GLY A 4 -15.51 -9.35 -10.09
N SER A 5 -15.01 -9.84 -8.95
CA SER A 5 -14.15 -9.06 -8.07
C SER A 5 -12.78 -8.85 -8.72
N PHE A 6 -12.39 -7.60 -8.95
CA PHE A 6 -11.13 -7.19 -9.57
C PHE A 6 -9.93 -7.41 -8.63
N GLY A 7 -9.50 -8.67 -8.44
CA GLY A 7 -8.29 -9.01 -7.67
C GLY A 7 -8.36 -8.76 -6.16
N VAL A 8 -9.47 -8.20 -5.65
CA VAL A 8 -9.70 -7.97 -4.22
C VAL A 8 -10.85 -8.85 -3.74
N ARG A 9 -10.57 -9.73 -2.78
CA ARG A 9 -11.59 -10.56 -2.12
C ARG A 9 -11.83 -10.06 -0.69
N LYS A 10 -13.04 -9.56 -0.43
CA LYS A 10 -13.48 -9.23 0.93
C LYS A 10 -13.89 -10.52 1.66
N LEU A 11 -13.30 -10.75 2.83
CA LEU A 11 -13.62 -11.86 3.72
C LEU A 11 -14.02 -11.28 5.08
N THR A 12 -15.06 -11.83 5.68
CA THR A 12 -15.51 -11.48 7.03
C THR A 12 -15.71 -12.76 7.81
N SER A 13 -15.26 -12.79 9.06
CA SER A 13 -15.52 -13.89 10.00
C SER A 13 -15.92 -13.32 11.35
N ILE A 14 -16.77 -14.05 12.07
CA ILE A 14 -17.22 -13.70 13.42
C ILE A 14 -16.32 -14.43 14.42
N ILE A 15 -15.76 -13.70 15.39
CA ILE A 15 -14.98 -14.28 16.48
C ILE A 15 -15.96 -14.78 17.55
N ALA A 16 -15.85 -16.06 17.92
CA ALA A 16 -16.70 -16.66 18.95
C ALA A 16 -16.42 -16.05 20.34
N ALA A 17 -17.45 -15.98 21.19
CA ALA A 17 -17.36 -15.37 22.52
C ALA A 17 -16.33 -16.05 23.47
N GLY A 18 -15.92 -17.29 23.17
CA GLY A 18 -14.88 -18.03 23.91
C GLY A 18 -13.52 -18.11 23.21
N ALA A 19 -13.29 -17.28 22.19
CA ALA A 19 -12.04 -17.23 21.46
C ALA A 19 -10.87 -16.84 22.37
N GLN A 20 -9.75 -17.56 22.27
CA GLN A 20 -8.56 -17.31 23.09
C GLN A 20 -7.89 -16.00 22.68
N ALA A 21 -7.59 -15.15 23.67
CA ALA A 21 -6.71 -14.00 23.45
C ALA A 21 -5.28 -14.48 23.14
N GLY A 22 -4.57 -13.76 22.28
CA GLY A 22 -3.19 -14.06 21.89
C GLY A 22 -2.86 -13.55 20.50
N THR A 23 -1.68 -13.92 20.00
CA THR A 23 -1.29 -13.70 18.60
C THR A 23 -1.93 -14.76 17.72
N TRP A 24 -2.74 -14.33 16.77
CA TRP A 24 -3.44 -15.16 15.80
C TRP A 24 -2.78 -15.01 14.44
N THR A 25 -2.71 -16.09 13.69
CA THR A 25 -2.15 -16.07 12.33
C THR A 25 -3.27 -16.23 11.31
N ILE A 26 -3.35 -15.30 10.37
CA ILE A 26 -4.24 -15.38 9.21
C ILE A 26 -3.39 -15.82 8.02
N GLU A 27 -3.69 -16.98 7.44
CA GLU A 27 -3.00 -17.51 6.27
C GLU A 27 -3.92 -17.48 5.04
N ALA A 28 -3.39 -17.01 3.92
CA ALA A 28 -4.02 -17.06 2.61
C ALA A 28 -3.23 -18.00 1.71
N ILE A 29 -3.91 -19.00 1.14
CA ILE A 29 -3.32 -20.01 0.26
C ILE A 29 -3.94 -19.86 -1.14
N CYS A 30 -3.10 -19.73 -2.18
CA CYS A 30 -3.55 -19.63 -3.56
C CYS A 30 -2.61 -20.37 -4.50
N GLY A 31 -3.12 -21.36 -5.25
CA GLY A 31 -2.43 -21.95 -6.40
C GLY A 31 -1.02 -22.51 -6.15
N GLY A 32 -0.68 -22.84 -4.90
CA GLY A 32 0.64 -23.34 -4.50
C GLY A 32 1.49 -22.37 -3.66
N GLY A 33 1.10 -21.09 -3.53
CA GLY A 33 1.73 -20.12 -2.63
C GLY A 33 0.92 -19.89 -1.35
N SER A 34 1.61 -19.52 -0.26
CA SER A 34 0.96 -19.04 0.97
C SER A 34 1.56 -17.71 1.44
N ALA A 35 0.72 -16.88 2.05
CA ALA A 35 1.09 -15.65 2.72
C ALA A 35 0.40 -15.58 4.08
N HIS A 36 1.07 -15.07 5.11
CA HIS A 36 0.51 -14.99 6.45
C HIS A 36 0.69 -13.61 7.09
N VAL A 37 -0.23 -13.26 7.99
CA VAL A 37 -0.19 -12.05 8.81
C VAL A 37 -0.52 -12.42 10.25
N GLU A 38 0.19 -11.83 11.20
CA GLU A 38 -0.09 -11.95 12.63
C GLU A 38 -1.03 -10.82 13.10
N LEU A 39 -1.99 -11.17 13.95
CA LEU A 39 -2.98 -10.28 14.53
C LEU A 39 -3.07 -10.53 16.04
N SER A 40 -2.94 -9.49 16.86
CA SER A 40 -3.18 -9.62 18.30
C SER A 40 -4.68 -9.53 18.61
N VAL A 41 -5.23 -10.60 19.20
CA VAL A 41 -6.62 -10.68 19.68
C VAL A 41 -6.61 -10.64 21.21
N GLY A 42 -7.40 -9.77 21.83
CA GLY A 42 -7.43 -9.62 23.27
C GLY A 42 -8.79 -9.17 23.79
N SER A 43 -9.11 -9.56 25.03
CA SER A 43 -10.30 -9.13 25.75
C SER A 43 -9.96 -7.95 26.67
N GLY A 44 -10.01 -6.73 26.13
CA GLY A 44 -9.86 -5.51 26.92
C GLY A 44 -9.82 -4.24 26.05
N PRO A 45 -10.10 -3.06 26.62
CA PRO A 45 -9.68 -1.81 25.99
C PRO A 45 -8.17 -1.89 25.77
N GLY A 46 -7.72 -1.62 24.55
CA GLY A 46 -6.39 -1.94 24.03
C GLY A 46 -5.28 -1.79 25.07
N ALA A 47 -4.46 -2.83 25.22
CA ALA A 47 -3.40 -2.92 26.20
C ALA A 47 -2.60 -1.61 26.28
N THR A 48 -2.73 -0.90 27.40
CA THR A 48 -1.85 0.21 27.76
C THR A 48 -0.48 -0.37 28.12
N THR A 49 0.34 -0.56 27.09
CA THR A 49 1.78 -0.71 27.24
C THR A 49 2.29 0.49 28.05
N PRO A 50 3.21 0.34 29.01
CA PRO A 50 3.80 1.48 29.70
C PRO A 50 4.33 2.46 28.65
N ALA A 51 3.89 3.71 28.76
CA ALA A 51 4.22 4.77 27.81
C ALA A 51 5.74 4.92 27.75
N THR A 52 6.31 4.29 26.72
CA THR A 52 7.64 4.66 26.22
C THR A 52 7.57 6.16 25.99
N PRO A 53 8.54 6.97 26.48
CA PRO A 53 8.51 8.42 26.30
C PRO A 53 8.21 8.68 24.84
N ALA A 54 7.15 9.45 24.57
CA ALA A 54 6.56 9.62 23.25
C ALA A 54 7.67 9.93 22.25
N ALA A 55 8.20 8.89 21.61
CA ALA A 55 9.08 9.01 20.49
C ALA A 55 8.23 9.76 19.48
N GLU A 56 8.72 10.92 19.05
CA GLU A 56 8.04 11.77 18.09
C GLU A 56 7.59 10.87 16.92
N GLN A 57 6.29 10.54 16.90
CA GLN A 57 5.74 9.55 15.98
C GLN A 57 5.56 10.25 14.65
N HIS A 58 6.54 10.07 13.77
CA HIS A 58 6.47 10.56 12.41
C HIS A 58 5.67 9.58 11.57
N SER A 59 4.46 9.99 11.18
CA SER A 59 3.58 9.18 10.32
C SER A 59 3.57 9.72 8.90
N VAL A 60 3.52 8.78 7.96
CA VAL A 60 3.31 9.06 6.54
C VAL A 60 2.27 8.08 6.05
N GLU A 61 1.09 8.58 5.73
CA GLU A 61 0.06 7.81 5.04
C GLU A 61 0.07 8.19 3.56
N LEU A 62 0.25 7.18 2.71
CA LEU A 62 0.18 7.32 1.27
C LEU A 62 -1.17 6.82 0.78
N LYS A 63 -1.68 7.45 -0.27
CA LYS A 63 -2.85 6.98 -1.01
C LYS A 63 -2.77 7.41 -2.47
N PHE A 64 -3.39 6.64 -3.35
CA PHE A 64 -3.66 7.11 -4.71
C PHE A 64 -4.85 8.06 -4.67
N ALA A 65 -4.79 9.14 -5.46
CA ALA A 65 -5.89 10.09 -5.52
C ALA A 65 -7.15 9.42 -6.09
N ASP A 66 -8.32 9.78 -5.55
CA ASP A 66 -9.60 9.20 -5.97
C ASP A 66 -9.95 9.53 -7.44
N SER A 67 -9.37 10.61 -7.98
CA SER A 67 -9.51 11.02 -9.38
C SER A 67 -8.77 10.12 -10.37
N MET A 68 -7.98 9.14 -9.90
CA MET A 68 -7.17 8.29 -10.77
C MET A 68 -8.04 7.31 -11.56
N ARG A 69 -7.72 7.17 -12.85
CA ARG A 69 -8.31 6.13 -13.70
C ARG A 69 -7.85 4.76 -13.21
N ARG A 70 -8.78 3.82 -13.02
CA ARG A 70 -8.48 2.45 -12.53
C ARG A 70 -8.24 1.43 -13.65
N ARG A 71 -8.06 1.90 -14.88
CA ARG A 71 -7.88 1.07 -16.08
C ARG A 71 -6.66 1.56 -16.84
N TYR A 72 -5.82 0.60 -17.23
CA TYR A 72 -4.64 0.85 -18.03
C TYR A 72 -4.97 0.58 -19.51
N LYS A 73 -4.56 1.49 -20.38
CA LYS A 73 -4.69 1.32 -21.83
C LYS A 73 -3.30 1.22 -22.42
N PRO A 74 -2.88 0.03 -22.89
CA PRO A 74 -1.65 -0.11 -23.66
C PRO A 74 -1.67 0.87 -24.84
N GLY A 75 -0.51 1.42 -25.19
CA GLY A 75 -0.42 2.40 -26.28
C GLY A 75 -0.73 3.85 -25.88
N LEU A 76 -1.25 4.10 -24.67
CA LEU A 76 -1.54 5.46 -24.20
C LEU A 76 -0.81 5.78 -22.90
N PRO A 77 -0.30 7.02 -22.72
CA PRO A 77 0.26 7.45 -21.44
C PRO A 77 -0.77 7.34 -20.31
N PHE A 78 -0.33 6.86 -19.16
CA PHE A 78 -1.16 6.79 -17.96
C PHE A 78 -0.75 7.90 -16.99
N VAL A 79 -1.70 8.77 -16.65
CA VAL A 79 -1.49 9.86 -15.70
C VAL A 79 -2.02 9.43 -14.33
N GLY A 80 -1.16 9.49 -13.32
CA GLY A 80 -1.50 9.19 -11.94
C GLY A 80 -1.17 10.34 -11.00
N ARG A 81 -1.76 10.27 -9.80
CA ARG A 81 -1.57 11.21 -8.70
C ARG A 81 -1.53 10.43 -7.39
N VAL A 82 -0.56 10.76 -6.56
CA VAL A 82 -0.37 10.25 -5.21
C VAL A 82 -0.64 11.41 -4.25
N GLU A 83 -1.25 11.10 -3.11
CA GLU A 83 -1.41 11.99 -1.98
C GLU A 83 -0.68 11.40 -0.78
N ALA A 84 -0.04 12.26 0.00
CA ALA A 84 0.66 11.92 1.22
C ALA A 84 0.14 12.81 2.35
N VAL A 85 -0.41 12.18 3.38
CA VAL A 85 -0.68 12.84 4.65
C VAL A 85 0.51 12.54 5.55
N SER A 86 1.31 13.56 5.84
CA SER A 86 2.52 13.40 6.65
C SER A 86 2.64 14.51 7.67
N THR A 87 3.17 14.17 8.84
CA THR A 87 3.66 15.15 9.81
C THR A 87 4.96 15.82 9.37
N GLU A 88 5.57 15.37 8.25
CA GLU A 88 6.85 15.82 7.73
C GLU A 88 6.76 16.68 6.47
N LYS A 89 7.65 17.67 6.38
CA LYS A 89 7.63 18.67 5.29
C LYS A 89 8.38 18.22 4.02
N ARG A 90 9.10 17.10 4.07
CA ARG A 90 9.98 16.63 2.98
C ARG A 90 9.92 15.12 2.81
N VAL A 91 8.84 14.68 2.18
CA VAL A 91 8.65 13.29 1.77
C VAL A 91 8.95 13.19 0.28
N ARG A 92 9.68 12.14 -0.12
CA ARG A 92 9.79 11.70 -1.51
C ARG A 92 9.25 10.30 -1.61
N VAL A 93 8.49 10.06 -2.66
CA VAL A 93 7.93 8.74 -2.95
C VAL A 93 8.48 8.22 -4.26
N ARG A 94 8.62 6.91 -4.36
CA ARG A 94 8.88 6.21 -5.62
C ARG A 94 7.60 5.51 -6.06
N VAL A 95 7.20 5.79 -7.27
CA VAL A 95 6.17 5.05 -7.99
C VAL A 95 6.85 4.02 -8.85
N LYS A 96 6.33 2.80 -8.83
CA LYS A 96 6.74 1.70 -9.68
C LYS A 96 5.54 1.08 -10.39
N LEU A 97 5.71 0.73 -11.66
CA LEU A 97 4.75 -0.05 -12.41
C LEU A 97 5.34 -1.42 -12.68
N TYR A 98 4.55 -2.45 -12.41
CA TYR A 98 4.91 -3.83 -12.66
C TYR A 98 4.00 -4.45 -13.72
N ASP A 99 4.62 -5.14 -14.67
CA ASP A 99 3.99 -6.11 -15.55
C ASP A 99 4.26 -7.50 -14.96
N ASP A 100 3.24 -8.09 -14.33
CA ASP A 100 3.37 -9.25 -13.44
C ASP A 100 4.42 -9.02 -12.33
N GLU A 101 5.62 -9.60 -12.44
CA GLU A 101 6.74 -9.43 -11.50
C GLU A 101 7.81 -8.44 -12.00
N THR A 102 7.72 -7.96 -13.24
CA THR A 102 8.77 -7.15 -13.87
C THR A 102 8.53 -5.65 -13.63
N ASP A 103 9.51 -4.95 -13.04
CA ASP A 103 9.50 -3.48 -12.91
C ASP A 103 9.75 -2.83 -14.28
N ILE A 104 8.70 -2.26 -14.87
CA ILE A 104 8.72 -1.67 -16.22
C ILE A 104 8.79 -0.14 -16.20
N TYR A 105 8.55 0.49 -15.06
CA TYR A 105 8.64 1.94 -14.89
C TYR A 105 8.88 2.31 -13.44
N SER A 106 9.79 3.24 -13.19
CA SER A 106 10.08 3.75 -11.85
C SER A 106 10.35 5.25 -11.90
N GLN A 107 9.69 6.01 -11.03
CA GLN A 107 9.89 7.46 -10.89
C GLN A 107 9.86 7.89 -9.44
N ASP A 108 10.82 8.74 -9.04
CA ASP A 108 10.77 9.46 -7.78
C ASP A 108 10.00 10.77 -7.93
N ILE A 109 9.14 11.06 -6.96
CA ILE A 109 8.26 12.24 -6.92
C ILE A 109 8.51 12.98 -5.61
N ASP A 110 8.68 14.29 -5.71
CA ASP A 110 8.73 15.18 -4.55
C ASP A 110 7.31 15.46 -4.06
N MET A 111 7.04 15.18 -2.78
CA MET A 111 5.72 15.33 -2.16
C MET A 111 5.66 16.54 -1.23
N SER A 112 6.47 17.58 -1.47
CA SER A 112 6.54 18.77 -0.62
C SER A 112 5.22 19.52 -0.43
N THR A 113 4.26 19.37 -1.36
CA THR A 113 2.92 19.96 -1.29
C THR A 113 1.87 19.00 -0.71
N GLY A 114 2.25 17.80 -0.29
CA GLY A 114 1.33 16.74 0.14
C GLY A 114 0.72 15.93 -1.00
N GLU A 115 0.99 16.28 -2.26
CA GLU A 115 0.57 15.53 -3.43
C GLU A 115 1.63 15.55 -4.53
N GLY A 116 1.58 14.57 -5.43
CA GLY A 116 2.54 14.44 -6.52
C GLY A 116 1.94 13.72 -7.72
N GLY A 117 2.17 14.28 -8.91
CA GLY A 117 1.75 13.70 -10.19
C GLY A 117 2.85 12.84 -10.81
N PHE A 118 2.44 11.81 -11.55
CA PHE A 118 3.34 11.02 -12.40
C PHE A 118 2.67 10.70 -13.74
N ILE A 119 3.51 10.44 -14.73
CA ILE A 119 3.08 10.01 -16.06
C ILE A 119 3.87 8.76 -16.39
N VAL A 120 3.18 7.62 -16.43
CA VAL A 120 3.75 6.42 -17.04
C VAL A 120 3.72 6.65 -18.55
N PRO A 121 4.88 6.59 -19.23
CA PRO A 121 4.91 6.67 -20.69
C PRO A 121 4.13 5.51 -21.31
N THR A 122 3.93 5.55 -22.62
CA THR A 122 3.32 4.43 -23.32
C THR A 122 4.21 3.19 -23.18
N VAL A 123 3.80 2.26 -22.33
CA VAL A 123 4.44 0.95 -22.16
C VAL A 123 3.48 -0.13 -22.60
N MET A 124 3.99 -1.07 -23.41
CA MET A 124 3.28 -2.31 -23.72
C MET A 124 3.45 -3.24 -22.52
N ALA A 125 2.34 -3.77 -22.03
CA ALA A 125 2.33 -4.74 -20.96
C ALA A 125 1.61 -5.97 -21.51
N ASP A 126 2.25 -7.13 -21.37
CA ASP A 126 1.76 -8.38 -21.95
C ASP A 126 0.90 -9.17 -20.95
N ALA A 127 0.87 -8.77 -19.67
CA ALA A 127 0.00 -9.37 -18.66
C ALA A 127 -1.46 -8.89 -18.75
N PRO A 128 -2.42 -9.61 -18.14
CA PRO A 128 -3.82 -9.17 -18.05
C PRO A 128 -4.03 -7.98 -17.09
N PHE A 129 -3.05 -7.71 -16.22
CA PHE A 129 -3.09 -6.63 -15.23
C PHE A 129 -1.72 -6.01 -15.07
N VAL A 130 -1.69 -4.73 -14.74
CA VAL A 130 -0.48 -4.04 -14.29
C VAL A 130 -0.65 -3.58 -12.84
N ASN A 131 0.43 -3.60 -12.07
CA ASN A 131 0.42 -3.21 -10.66
C ASN A 131 1.18 -1.90 -10.49
N LEU A 132 0.51 -0.86 -9.99
CA LEU A 132 1.15 0.35 -9.51
C LEU A 132 1.46 0.21 -8.04
N GLN A 133 2.70 0.42 -7.66
CA GLN A 133 3.16 0.47 -6.28
C GLN A 133 3.71 1.87 -5.97
N VAL A 134 3.38 2.39 -4.79
CA VAL A 134 3.99 3.59 -4.25
C VAL A 134 4.66 3.25 -2.93
N ARG A 135 5.89 3.72 -2.76
CA ARG A 135 6.63 3.62 -1.50
C ARG A 135 7.36 4.91 -1.20
N ILE A 136 7.61 5.19 0.08
CA ILE A 136 8.51 6.29 0.48
C ILE A 136 9.94 5.92 0.02
N SER A 137 10.59 6.80 -0.73
CA SER A 137 11.99 6.61 -1.15
C SER A 137 12.96 7.41 -0.31
N TYR A 138 12.52 8.55 0.23
CA TYR A 138 13.33 9.37 1.12
C TYR A 138 12.42 10.21 2.01
N MET A 139 12.85 10.41 3.26
CA MET A 139 12.26 11.40 4.14
C MET A 139 13.39 12.09 4.90
N LYS A 140 13.32 13.42 5.03
CA LYS A 140 14.35 14.21 5.74
C LYS A 140 14.16 14.18 7.27
N VAL A 141 13.71 13.05 7.82
CA VAL A 141 13.75 12.83 9.27
C VAL A 141 14.98 11.99 9.55
N PHE A 142 15.89 12.61 10.27
CA PHE A 142 16.99 12.06 11.03
C PHE A 142 17.16 10.53 10.93
N ALA A 143 18.33 10.15 10.38
CA ALA A 143 19.02 8.98 10.87
C ALA A 143 18.99 8.98 12.41
N VAL A 144 18.84 7.80 13.01
CA VAL A 144 18.84 7.52 14.45
C VAL A 144 17.42 7.33 15.06
N ARG A 145 16.98 6.06 15.08
CA ARG A 145 16.08 5.45 16.10
C ARG A 145 14.57 5.71 16.04
N ASN A 146 13.92 5.68 14.87
CA ASN A 146 12.46 5.59 14.85
C ASN A 146 11.95 4.44 13.98
N ILE A 147 11.05 3.62 14.56
CA ILE A 147 10.36 2.53 13.89
C ILE A 147 9.34 3.15 12.95
N PHE A 148 9.68 3.26 11.67
CA PHE A 148 8.75 3.77 10.66
C PHE A 148 7.81 2.64 10.21
N GLN A 149 6.51 2.81 10.46
CA GLN A 149 5.47 2.00 9.82
C GLN A 149 5.29 2.50 8.38
N GLN A 150 6.07 1.95 7.45
CA GLN A 150 5.96 2.30 6.04
C GLN A 150 4.79 1.54 5.41
N LYS A 151 3.68 2.24 5.16
CA LYS A 151 2.51 1.65 4.48
C LYS A 151 2.80 1.61 2.97
N LEU A 152 3.07 0.41 2.46
CA LEU A 152 3.15 0.15 1.03
C LEU A 152 1.74 0.27 0.44
N VAL A 153 1.59 1.02 -0.65
CA VAL A 153 0.29 1.18 -1.32
C VAL A 153 0.40 0.61 -2.73
N PHE A 154 -0.54 -0.24 -3.09
CA PHE A 154 -0.61 -0.85 -4.41
C PHE A 154 -2.03 -0.76 -4.98
N ILE A 155 -2.12 -0.62 -6.29
CA ILE A 155 -3.36 -0.82 -7.05
C ILE A 155 -3.07 -1.71 -8.26
N SER A 156 -3.93 -2.69 -8.48
CA SER A 156 -3.93 -3.51 -9.69
C SER A 156 -4.93 -2.93 -10.67
N MET A 157 -4.48 -2.65 -11.89
CA MET A 157 -5.32 -2.11 -12.96
C MET A 157 -5.46 -3.14 -14.06
N LYS A 158 -6.70 -3.33 -14.51
CA LYS A 158 -6.97 -4.18 -15.66
C LYS A 158 -6.54 -3.48 -16.94
N ILE A 159 -5.95 -4.25 -17.85
CA ILE A 159 -5.66 -3.83 -19.22
C ILE A 159 -6.93 -3.90 -20.06
N GLU A 160 -7.24 -2.81 -20.76
CA GLU A 160 -8.33 -2.73 -21.74
C GLU A 160 -7.90 -3.10 -23.16
#